data_AF-A0A2X0K810-F1
#
_entry.id   AF-A0A2X0K810-F1
#
_cell.length_a   1.000
_cell.length_b   1.000
_cell.length_c   1.000
_cell.angle_alpha   90.00
_cell.angle_beta   90.00
_cell.angle_gamma   90.00
#
_symmetry.space_group_name_H-M   'P 1'
#
loop_
_entity.id
_entity.type
_entity.pdbx_description
1 polymer ?
#
loop_
_entity_poly.entity_id
_entity_poly.type
_entity_poly.pdbx_seq_one_letter_code
_entity_poly.pdbx_strand_id
1 'polypeptide(L)'
;MTFDLQSLTAFSVRADYGRDHTTFLVTPAGSAEPIVRMHKDYPHDVFVRPFYVHPVAEPQLLLGYVKMGKAWDAQQVEIGTVGKMAPERGMQQGPIVQHGLGTLQPERQALTGKQRVVRGALGLIDDLVWSSFRGDQSQDDQMFSAHIRCAGPTSAGFELVRRAGVTATYDVAVHDPNVSRLLVLAFVERFNDTSDGDPRQSLITLATNPFRNRNKAENRRMQEEKRRREGL
;
A
#
# COMPACT_ATOMS: atom_id res chain seq x y z
N MET A 1 -14.12 -24.27 -7.05
CA MET A 1 -14.58 -23.33 -6.01
C MET A 1 -14.23 -21.95 -6.49
N THR A 2 -15.19 -21.05 -6.64
CA THR A 2 -14.92 -19.69 -7.14
C THR A 2 -14.19 -18.90 -6.07
N PHE A 3 -13.01 -18.39 -6.39
CA PHE A 3 -12.26 -17.54 -5.48
C PHE A 3 -12.98 -16.19 -5.29
N ASP A 4 -13.24 -15.79 -4.04
CA ASP A 4 -13.88 -14.50 -3.72
C ASP A 4 -13.01 -13.66 -2.79
N LEU A 5 -12.34 -12.65 -3.36
CA LEU A 5 -11.55 -11.66 -2.62
C LEU A 5 -12.41 -10.87 -1.62
N GLN A 6 -13.69 -10.63 -1.94
CA GLN A 6 -14.58 -9.79 -1.14
C GLN A 6 -14.92 -10.42 0.21
N SER A 7 -14.85 -11.75 0.31
CA SER A 7 -15.09 -12.51 1.54
C SER A 7 -14.04 -12.29 2.65
N LEU A 8 -12.86 -11.73 2.33
CA LEU A 8 -11.78 -11.57 3.31
C LEU A 8 -12.07 -10.45 4.31
N THR A 9 -12.28 -10.79 5.57
CA THR A 9 -12.48 -9.81 6.66
C THR A 9 -11.19 -9.45 7.39
N ALA A 10 -10.17 -10.31 7.35
CA ALA A 10 -8.85 -10.02 7.90
C ALA A 10 -7.76 -10.67 7.05
N PHE A 11 -6.74 -9.90 6.69
CA PHE A 11 -5.63 -10.36 5.86
C PHE A 11 -4.40 -9.48 6.04
N SER A 12 -3.25 -9.99 5.63
CA SER A 12 -2.01 -9.21 5.54
C SER A 12 -1.63 -9.00 4.08
N VAL A 13 -1.00 -7.87 3.81
CA VAL A 13 -0.45 -7.50 2.51
C VAL A 13 1.05 -7.27 2.68
N ARG A 14 1.86 -8.02 1.94
CA ARG A 14 3.32 -7.86 1.94
C ARG A 14 3.79 -7.39 0.59
N ALA A 15 4.57 -6.31 0.56
CA ALA A 15 5.22 -5.85 -0.65
C ALA A 15 6.50 -6.66 -0.92
N ASP A 16 6.65 -7.10 -2.16
CA ASP A 16 7.83 -7.73 -2.71
C ASP A 16 8.28 -6.94 -3.94
N TYR A 17 9.54 -6.51 -3.90
CA TYR A 17 10.12 -5.61 -4.88
C TYR A 17 11.18 -6.36 -5.67
N GLY A 18 10.93 -6.49 -6.97
CA GLY A 18 11.92 -6.92 -7.92
C GLY A 18 12.55 -5.73 -8.62
N ARG A 19 13.64 -6.01 -9.33
CA ARG A 19 14.27 -5.04 -10.22
C ARG A 19 13.32 -4.52 -11.30
N ASP A 20 12.55 -5.43 -11.89
CA ASP A 20 11.69 -5.16 -13.05
C ASP A 20 10.22 -5.45 -12.72
N HIS A 21 9.86 -5.60 -11.45
CA HIS A 21 8.48 -5.87 -11.04
C HIS A 21 8.17 -5.35 -9.63
N THR A 22 6.89 -5.21 -9.33
CA THR A 22 6.40 -4.97 -7.96
C THR A 22 5.20 -5.85 -7.71
N THR A 23 5.19 -6.52 -6.56
CA THR A 23 4.15 -7.46 -6.17
C THR A 23 3.68 -7.15 -4.76
N PHE A 24 2.36 -7.14 -4.55
CA PHE A 24 1.76 -7.18 -3.23
C PHE A 24 1.08 -8.54 -3.07
N LEU A 25 1.53 -9.30 -2.08
CA LEU A 25 1.03 -10.62 -1.76
C LEU A 25 0.01 -10.51 -0.63
N VAL A 26 -1.19 -11.04 -0.84
CA VAL A 26 -2.28 -11.02 0.13
C VAL A 26 -2.42 -12.39 0.78
N THR A 27 -2.26 -12.44 2.10
CA THR A 27 -2.32 -13.65 2.90
C THR A 27 -3.46 -13.54 3.91
N PRO A 28 -4.45 -14.46 3.92
CA PRO A 28 -5.51 -14.47 4.92
C PRO A 28 -4.97 -14.52 6.34
N ALA A 29 -5.70 -13.94 7.29
CA ALA A 29 -5.36 -14.10 8.70
C ALA A 29 -5.32 -15.59 9.08
N GLY A 30 -4.23 -16.01 9.73
CA GLY A 30 -4.02 -17.41 10.13
C GLY A 30 -3.44 -18.32 9.04
N SER A 31 -3.27 -17.83 7.80
CA SER A 31 -2.57 -18.55 6.73
C SER A 31 -1.11 -18.15 6.64
N ALA A 32 -0.25 -19.08 6.19
CA ALA A 32 1.13 -18.78 5.80
C ALA A 32 1.25 -18.46 4.30
N GLU A 33 0.34 -18.99 3.49
CA GLU A 33 0.42 -18.90 2.02
C GLU A 33 -0.46 -17.76 1.48
N PRO A 34 0.05 -16.97 0.51
CA PRO A 34 -0.73 -15.95 -0.15
C PRO A 34 -1.76 -16.56 -1.09
N ILE A 35 -2.94 -15.96 -1.13
CA ILE A 35 -4.05 -16.41 -2.00
C ILE A 35 -4.32 -15.44 -3.14
N VAL A 36 -3.92 -14.16 -3.00
CA VAL A 36 -4.02 -13.15 -4.05
C VAL A 36 -2.67 -12.48 -4.27
N ARG A 37 -2.42 -12.16 -5.53
CA ARG A 37 -1.26 -11.42 -5.98
C ARG A 37 -1.73 -10.19 -6.76
N MET A 38 -1.37 -9.00 -6.28
CA MET A 38 -1.48 -7.74 -7.01
C MET A 38 -0.11 -7.42 -7.61
N HIS A 39 0.04 -7.48 -8.93
CA HIS A 39 1.35 -7.49 -9.59
C HIS A 39 1.42 -6.52 -10.76
N LYS A 40 2.58 -5.88 -10.93
CA LYS A 40 2.97 -5.21 -12.17
C LYS A 40 4.36 -5.67 -12.60
N ASP A 41 4.53 -5.95 -13.89
CA ASP A 41 5.82 -6.25 -14.54
C ASP A 41 6.64 -4.96 -14.79
N TYR A 42 6.64 -4.06 -13.80
CA TYR A 42 7.40 -2.82 -13.83
C TYR A 42 7.98 -2.52 -12.44
N PRO A 43 9.10 -1.79 -12.37
CA PRO A 43 9.65 -1.36 -11.09
C PRO A 43 8.66 -0.47 -10.32
N HIS A 44 8.89 -0.34 -9.02
CA HIS A 44 7.95 0.32 -8.10
C HIS A 44 7.68 1.78 -8.49
N ASP A 45 8.69 2.50 -8.98
CA ASP A 45 8.66 3.91 -9.38
C ASP A 45 7.88 4.21 -10.67
N VAL A 46 7.41 3.18 -11.39
CA VAL A 46 6.59 3.34 -12.60
C VAL A 46 5.10 3.29 -12.22
N PHE A 47 4.51 4.45 -11.95
CA PHE A 47 3.12 4.58 -11.45
C PHE A 47 2.02 4.55 -12.53
N VAL A 48 2.37 4.84 -13.79
CA VAL A 48 1.44 4.84 -14.93
C VAL A 48 0.94 3.43 -15.28
N ARG A 49 1.64 2.39 -14.83
CA ARG A 49 1.31 1.00 -15.14
C ARG A 49 0.39 0.42 -14.06
N PRO A 50 -0.70 -0.25 -14.47
CA PRO A 50 -1.62 -0.86 -13.53
C PRO A 50 -0.98 -2.07 -12.85
N PHE A 51 -1.37 -2.31 -11.61
CA PHE A 51 -1.26 -3.61 -10.97
C PHE A 51 -2.49 -4.45 -11.30
N TYR A 52 -2.28 -5.64 -11.82
CA TYR A 52 -3.35 -6.61 -12.04
C TYR A 52 -3.49 -7.53 -10.82
N VAL A 53 -4.72 -7.80 -10.42
CA VAL A 53 -5.05 -8.57 -9.22
C VAL A 53 -5.57 -9.94 -9.64
N HIS A 54 -4.86 -10.98 -9.23
CA HIS A 54 -5.14 -12.36 -9.59
C HIS A 54 -5.11 -13.27 -8.36
N PRO A 55 -5.94 -14.33 -8.29
CA PRO A 55 -5.72 -15.41 -7.34
C PRO A 55 -4.38 -16.10 -7.65
N VAL A 56 -3.68 -16.55 -6.61
CA VAL A 56 -2.42 -17.31 -6.77
C VAL A 56 -2.66 -18.66 -7.43
N ALA A 57 -3.76 -19.33 -7.09
CA ALA A 57 -4.13 -20.64 -7.65
C ALA A 57 -4.63 -20.56 -9.11
N GLU A 58 -5.12 -19.39 -9.55
CA GLU A 58 -5.73 -19.20 -10.87
C GLU A 58 -5.22 -17.90 -11.51
N PRO A 59 -3.93 -17.83 -11.90
CA PRO A 59 -3.29 -16.59 -12.34
C PRO A 59 -3.89 -15.98 -13.62
N GLN A 60 -4.66 -16.76 -14.39
CA GLN A 60 -5.40 -16.31 -15.58
C GLN A 60 -6.71 -15.59 -15.24
N LEU A 61 -7.25 -15.77 -14.03
CA LEU A 61 -8.48 -15.12 -13.60
C LEU A 61 -8.17 -13.70 -13.13
N LEU A 62 -8.67 -12.70 -13.86
CA LEU A 62 -8.56 -11.30 -13.45
C LEU A 62 -9.68 -10.96 -12.46
N LEU A 63 -9.32 -10.54 -11.24
CA LEU A 63 -10.27 -10.03 -10.25
C LEU A 63 -10.54 -8.53 -10.43
N GLY A 64 -9.54 -7.81 -10.95
CA GLY A 64 -9.58 -6.37 -11.17
C GLY A 64 -8.17 -5.80 -11.28
N TYR A 65 -8.06 -4.48 -11.29
CA TYR A 65 -6.77 -3.81 -11.33
C TYR A 65 -6.76 -2.52 -10.51
N VAL A 66 -5.56 -2.14 -10.08
CA VAL A 66 -5.27 -0.94 -9.31
C VAL A 66 -4.30 -0.09 -10.10
N LYS A 67 -4.58 1.21 -10.22
CA LYS A 67 -3.71 2.16 -10.91
C LYS A 67 -3.86 3.55 -10.29
N MET A 68 -2.74 4.15 -9.89
CA MET A 68 -2.69 5.53 -9.38
C MET A 68 -3.66 5.83 -8.23
N GLY A 69 -3.80 4.89 -7.28
CA GLY A 69 -4.74 5.00 -6.16
C GLY A 69 -6.21 4.79 -6.52
N LYS A 70 -6.53 4.31 -7.72
CA LYS A 70 -7.88 3.92 -8.12
C LYS A 70 -8.01 2.42 -8.27
N ALA A 71 -9.22 1.90 -8.11
CA ALA A 71 -9.54 0.48 -8.27
C ALA A 71 -10.64 0.29 -9.31
N TRP A 72 -10.48 -0.74 -10.14
CA TRP A 72 -11.45 -1.18 -11.14
C TRP A 72 -11.69 -2.67 -11.01
N ASP A 73 -12.90 -3.11 -11.34
CA ASP A 73 -13.25 -4.53 -11.43
C ASP A 73 -12.69 -5.18 -12.71
N ALA A 74 -12.97 -6.47 -12.88
CA ALA A 74 -12.55 -7.25 -14.06
C ALA A 74 -13.19 -6.76 -15.38
N GLN A 75 -14.30 -6.02 -15.29
CA GLN A 75 -15.06 -5.44 -16.40
C GLN A 75 -14.63 -4.00 -16.70
N GLN A 76 -13.59 -3.50 -16.04
CA GLN A 76 -13.07 -2.13 -16.17
C GLN A 76 -14.01 -1.04 -15.65
N VAL A 77 -14.97 -1.39 -14.80
CA VAL A 77 -15.81 -0.41 -14.10
C VAL A 77 -15.05 0.11 -12.89
N GLU A 78 -14.95 1.44 -12.77
CA GLU A 78 -14.30 2.08 -11.62
C GLU A 78 -15.12 1.80 -10.36
N ILE A 79 -14.47 1.23 -9.36
CA ILE A 79 -15.04 0.95 -8.04
C ILE A 79 -14.92 2.19 -7.14
N GLY A 80 -13.77 2.87 -7.22
CA GLY A 80 -13.48 3.99 -6.37
C GLY A 80 -12.07 4.55 -6.52
N THR A 81 -11.80 5.62 -5.78
CA THR A 81 -10.57 6.39 -5.81
C THR A 81 -10.09 6.71 -4.40
N VAL A 82 -8.79 6.58 -4.18
CA VAL A 82 -8.05 7.08 -3.02
C VAL A 82 -7.49 8.46 -3.36
N GLY A 83 -7.82 9.44 -2.54
CA GLY A 83 -7.39 10.83 -2.66
C GLY A 83 -5.87 10.98 -2.56
N LYS A 84 -5.36 12.15 -2.94
CA LYS A 84 -3.93 12.46 -2.79
C LYS A 84 -3.56 12.44 -1.30
N MET A 85 -2.63 11.58 -0.92
CA MET A 85 -1.92 11.65 0.35
C MET A 85 -0.73 12.60 0.16
N ALA A 86 -0.59 13.60 1.04
CA ALA A 86 0.51 14.55 0.98
C ALA A 86 1.43 14.32 2.19
N PRO A 87 2.76 14.21 2.00
CA PRO A 87 3.70 14.00 3.11
C PRO A 87 3.60 15.11 4.17
N GLU A 88 3.49 16.37 3.72
CA GLU A 88 3.46 17.57 4.56
C GLU A 88 2.14 17.77 5.34
N ARG A 89 1.03 17.16 4.89
CA ARG A 89 -0.29 17.28 5.54
C ARG A 89 -0.68 16.02 6.31
N GLY A 90 0.24 15.09 6.50
CA GLY A 90 -0.03 13.80 7.11
C GLY A 90 -0.30 12.76 6.04
N MET A 91 0.57 11.74 6.03
CA MET A 91 0.63 10.60 5.10
C MET A 91 -0.66 9.74 5.05
N GLN A 92 -1.74 10.17 5.70
CA GLN A 92 -2.95 9.38 5.99
C GLN A 92 -4.24 10.11 5.58
N GLN A 93 -4.19 11.34 5.06
CA GLN A 93 -5.41 12.16 4.92
C GLN A 93 -6.11 12.09 3.56
N GLY A 94 -5.70 11.20 2.65
CA GLY A 94 -6.37 11.06 1.36
C GLY A 94 -7.76 10.41 1.52
N PRO A 95 -8.88 11.10 1.26
CA PRO A 95 -10.21 10.49 1.40
C PRO A 95 -10.36 9.31 0.44
N ILE A 96 -11.04 8.26 0.87
CA ILE A 96 -11.34 7.09 0.04
C ILE A 96 -12.78 7.22 -0.42
N VAL A 97 -13.01 7.32 -1.72
CA VAL A 97 -14.35 7.42 -2.30
C VAL A 97 -14.67 6.11 -3.00
N GLN A 98 -15.73 5.42 -2.56
CA GLN A 98 -16.25 4.23 -3.22
C GLN A 98 -17.63 4.51 -3.81
N HIS A 99 -17.83 4.11 -5.07
CA HIS A 99 -19.15 4.19 -5.70
C HIS A 99 -20.16 3.34 -4.90
N GLY A 100 -21.30 3.94 -4.54
CA GLY A 100 -22.37 3.27 -3.78
C GLY A 100 -22.18 3.21 -2.26
N LEU A 101 -20.98 3.46 -1.71
CA LEU A 101 -20.73 3.46 -0.25
C LEU A 101 -20.37 4.85 0.32
N GLY A 102 -20.00 5.80 -0.55
CA GLY A 102 -19.65 7.16 -0.16
C GLY A 102 -18.17 7.31 0.18
N THR A 103 -17.86 8.28 1.04
CA THR A 103 -16.48 8.65 1.39
C THR A 103 -16.10 8.10 2.77
N LEU A 104 -15.00 7.35 2.83
CA LEU A 104 -14.30 6.99 4.06
C LEU A 104 -13.18 7.98 4.31
N GLN A 105 -13.07 8.44 5.55
CA GLN A 105 -12.01 9.33 6.01
C GLN A 105 -10.98 8.49 6.78
N PRO A 106 -9.72 8.45 6.34
CA PRO A 106 -8.67 7.82 7.11
C PRO A 106 -8.21 8.74 8.24
N GLU A 107 -8.06 8.16 9.42
CA GLU A 107 -7.62 8.82 10.63
C GLU A 107 -6.51 8.00 11.29
N ARG A 108 -5.38 8.65 11.62
CA ARG A 108 -4.30 8.01 12.37
C ARG A 108 -4.76 7.77 13.79
N GLN A 109 -4.81 6.52 14.21
CA GLN A 109 -5.12 6.15 15.57
C GLN A 109 -3.85 6.11 16.42
N ALA A 110 -3.95 6.57 17.67
CA ALA A 110 -2.91 6.33 18.65
C ALA A 110 -2.77 4.81 18.88
N LEU A 111 -1.54 4.30 18.91
CA LEU A 111 -1.30 2.89 19.27
C LEU A 111 -1.67 2.70 20.76
N THR A 112 -2.71 1.91 21.05
CA THR A 112 -3.17 1.65 22.43
C THR A 112 -2.79 0.24 22.90
N GLY A 113 -2.58 0.06 24.20
CA GLY A 113 -2.39 -1.26 24.84
C GLY A 113 -1.05 -1.97 24.56
N LYS A 114 -1.09 -3.31 24.38
CA LYS A 114 0.08 -4.21 24.20
C LYS A 114 1.01 -3.80 23.05
N GLN A 115 0.51 -3.06 22.07
CA GLN A 115 1.29 -2.51 20.96
C GLN A 115 2.31 -1.44 21.41
N ARG A 116 2.07 -0.78 22.55
CA ARG A 116 3.01 0.16 23.18
C ARG A 116 4.20 -0.55 23.85
N VAL A 117 4.00 -1.77 24.36
CA VAL A 117 5.04 -2.56 25.05
C VAL A 117 6.08 -3.10 24.06
N VAL A 118 5.65 -3.49 22.87
CA VAL A 118 6.55 -3.91 21.78
C VAL A 118 7.50 -2.76 21.38
N ARG A 119 7.02 -1.50 21.42
CA ARG A 119 7.86 -0.31 21.22
C ARG A 119 8.89 -0.11 22.33
N GLY A 120 8.54 -0.40 23.59
CA GLY A 120 9.46 -0.28 24.73
C GLY A 120 10.57 -1.33 24.74
N ALA A 121 10.27 -2.56 24.31
CA ALA A 121 11.25 -3.64 24.21
C ALA A 121 12.20 -3.48 23.00
N LEU A 122 11.69 -2.95 21.88
CA LEU A 122 12.52 -2.66 20.69
C LEU A 122 13.37 -1.39 20.85
N GLY A 123 12.89 -0.39 21.61
CA GLY A 123 13.68 0.82 21.90
C GLY A 123 14.97 0.56 22.70
N LEU A 124 15.03 -0.51 23.50
CA LEU A 124 16.26 -0.94 24.18
C LEU A 124 17.26 -1.65 23.26
N ILE A 125 16.79 -2.20 22.13
CA ILE A 125 17.66 -2.84 21.13
C ILE A 125 18.20 -1.78 20.16
N ASP A 126 17.41 -0.76 19.83
CA ASP A 126 17.86 0.39 19.02
C ASP A 126 19.00 1.18 19.69
N ASP A 127 18.95 1.39 21.01
CA ASP A 127 20.02 2.11 21.74
C ASP A 127 21.41 1.42 21.61
N LEU A 128 21.44 0.11 21.38
CA LEU A 128 22.69 -0.66 21.21
C LEU A 128 23.21 -0.65 19.78
N VAL A 129 22.37 -0.40 18.76
CA VAL A 129 22.75 -0.44 17.34
C VAL A 129 22.97 0.98 16.78
N TRP A 130 22.36 2.01 17.36
CA TRP A 130 22.35 3.39 16.83
C TRP A 130 23.42 4.36 17.34
N SER A 131 24.35 3.94 18.18
CA SER A 131 25.50 4.77 18.53
C SER A 131 26.46 5.06 17.35
N SER A 132 26.23 4.44 16.18
CA SER A 132 27.11 4.55 15.00
C SER A 132 26.58 5.43 13.85
N PHE A 133 25.34 5.92 13.88
CA PHE A 133 24.78 6.72 12.79
C PHE A 133 24.12 8.00 13.30
N ARG A 134 24.95 9.02 13.57
CA ARG A 134 24.47 10.40 13.81
C ARG A 134 24.16 11.07 12.47
N GLY A 135 22.88 11.19 12.13
CA GLY A 135 22.43 11.96 10.97
C GLY A 135 20.92 12.19 10.98
N ASP A 136 20.51 13.37 11.44
CA ASP A 136 19.26 14.08 11.15
C ASP A 136 17.91 13.47 11.63
N GLN A 137 17.27 14.16 12.59
CA GLN A 137 16.01 13.81 13.26
C GLN A 137 14.76 13.78 12.36
N SER A 138 14.89 14.08 11.07
CA SER A 138 13.79 14.05 10.10
C SER A 138 13.58 12.66 9.46
N GLN A 139 14.49 11.69 9.69
CA GLN A 139 14.36 10.29 9.23
C GLN A 139 13.68 9.36 10.25
N ASP A 140 13.33 9.87 11.44
CA ASP A 140 12.85 9.04 12.54
C ASP A 140 11.47 8.40 12.30
N ASP A 141 10.68 8.89 11.33
CA ASP A 141 9.34 8.34 11.03
C ASP A 141 9.37 7.02 10.21
N GLN A 142 10.55 6.60 9.73
CA GLN A 142 10.74 5.44 8.83
C GLN A 142 10.55 4.07 9.52
N MET A 143 10.62 4.01 10.86
CA MET A 143 10.57 2.75 11.62
C MET A 143 9.27 2.48 12.38
N PHE A 144 8.26 3.35 12.32
CA PHE A 144 7.06 3.20 13.15
C PHE A 144 5.99 2.31 12.54
N SER A 145 5.35 1.54 13.44
CA SER A 145 4.03 0.99 13.17
C SER A 145 3.04 2.14 13.01
N ALA A 146 2.28 2.11 11.93
CA ALA A 146 1.21 3.07 11.66
C ALA A 146 -0.12 2.35 11.80
N HIS A 147 -1.05 2.92 12.56
CA HIS A 147 -2.42 2.42 12.64
C HIS A 147 -3.36 3.48 12.06
N ILE A 148 -4.09 3.11 11.00
CA ILE A 148 -5.03 3.97 10.31
C ILE A 148 -6.40 3.32 10.38
N ARG A 149 -7.39 4.09 10.82
CA ARG A 149 -8.79 3.70 10.73
C ARG A 149 -9.44 4.49 9.61
N CYS A 150 -10.00 3.81 8.63
CA CYS A 150 -10.76 4.41 7.54
C CYS A 150 -12.24 4.16 7.82
N ALA A 151 -13.01 5.20 8.14
CA ALA A 151 -14.43 5.07 8.44
C ALA A 151 -15.23 6.20 7.77
N GLY A 152 -16.51 5.96 7.51
CA GLY A 152 -17.43 6.94 6.94
C GLY A 152 -18.66 7.13 7.82
N PRO A 153 -19.51 8.14 7.54
CA PRO A 153 -20.74 8.37 8.30
C PRO A 153 -21.70 7.16 8.31
N THR A 154 -21.67 6.36 7.25
CA THR A 154 -22.56 5.22 7.01
C THR A 154 -21.83 3.88 6.92
N SER A 155 -20.51 3.86 7.13
CA SER A 155 -19.69 2.66 6.93
C SER A 155 -18.69 2.50 8.07
N ALA A 156 -18.67 1.30 8.66
CA ALA A 156 -17.67 0.92 9.65
C ALA A 156 -16.26 0.83 9.05
N GLY A 157 -16.17 0.74 7.71
CA GLY A 157 -14.95 0.85 6.95
C GLY A 157 -13.94 -0.28 7.22
N PHE A 158 -12.66 0.09 7.36
CA PHE A 158 -11.57 -0.85 7.60
C PHE A 158 -10.42 -0.20 8.38
N GLU A 159 -9.57 -1.02 8.95
CA GLU A 159 -8.35 -0.63 9.65
C GLU A 159 -7.13 -1.19 8.92
N LEU A 160 -6.06 -0.39 8.90
CA LEU A 160 -4.76 -0.73 8.35
C LEU A 160 -3.70 -0.56 9.43
N VAL A 161 -2.89 -1.59 9.67
CA VAL A 161 -1.74 -1.52 10.56
C VAL A 161 -0.47 -1.85 9.76
N ARG A 162 0.42 -0.88 9.57
CA ARG A 162 1.78 -1.16 9.09
C ARG A 162 2.58 -1.78 10.24
N ARG A 163 3.13 -2.98 10.03
CA ARG A 163 4.05 -3.60 10.98
C ARG A 163 5.39 -2.85 10.99
N ALA A 164 6.01 -2.75 12.16
CA ALA A 164 7.37 -2.23 12.25
C ALA A 164 8.37 -3.21 11.59
N GLY A 165 9.45 -2.67 11.04
CA GLY A 165 10.53 -3.43 10.42
C GLY A 165 10.83 -3.03 8.98
N VAL A 166 11.81 -3.72 8.39
CA VAL A 166 12.37 -3.43 7.05
C VAL A 166 11.44 -3.85 5.92
N THR A 167 10.60 -4.87 6.13
CA THR A 167 9.66 -5.36 5.12
C THR A 167 8.32 -4.64 5.24
N ALA A 168 7.89 -3.94 4.19
CA ALA A 168 6.57 -3.35 4.12
C ALA A 168 5.47 -4.44 4.20
N THR A 169 4.94 -4.63 5.41
CA THR A 169 3.88 -5.58 5.73
C THR A 169 2.75 -4.83 6.42
N TYR A 170 1.54 -5.04 5.94
CA TYR A 170 0.33 -4.35 6.37
C TYR A 170 -0.71 -5.37 6.81
N ASP A 171 -1.22 -5.26 8.02
CA ASP A 171 -2.39 -6.00 8.46
C ASP A 171 -3.64 -5.16 8.17
N VAL A 172 -4.67 -5.81 7.62
CA VAL A 172 -5.95 -5.19 7.29
C VAL A 172 -7.07 -5.93 8.01
N ALA A 173 -7.94 -5.19 8.68
CA ALA A 173 -9.21 -5.67 9.21
C ALA A 173 -10.36 -4.88 8.56
N VAL A 174 -11.26 -5.57 7.88
CA VAL A 174 -12.41 -4.96 7.22
C VAL A 174 -13.65 -5.16 8.08
N HIS A 175 -14.22 -4.05 8.54
CA HIS A 175 -15.36 -4.02 9.45
C HIS A 175 -16.70 -3.90 8.73
N ASP A 176 -16.70 -3.33 7.52
CA ASP A 176 -17.88 -3.24 6.65
C ASP A 176 -17.76 -4.19 5.43
N PRO A 177 -18.65 -5.19 5.28
CA PRO A 177 -18.58 -6.15 4.17
C PRO A 177 -18.75 -5.50 2.80
N ASN A 178 -19.33 -4.30 2.69
CA ASN A 178 -19.52 -3.60 1.42
C ASN A 178 -18.28 -2.87 0.94
N VAL A 179 -17.24 -2.73 1.77
CA VAL A 179 -15.98 -2.12 1.36
C VAL A 179 -15.26 -3.04 0.38
N SER A 180 -14.95 -2.54 -0.81
CA SER A 180 -14.26 -3.31 -1.83
C SER A 180 -12.82 -3.61 -1.41
N ARG A 181 -12.43 -4.88 -1.45
CA ARG A 181 -11.04 -5.28 -1.15
C ARG A 181 -10.05 -4.79 -2.20
N LEU A 182 -10.49 -4.58 -3.45
CA LEU A 182 -9.66 -3.94 -4.48
C LEU A 182 -9.35 -2.48 -4.13
N LEU A 183 -10.31 -1.75 -3.56
CA LEU A 183 -10.10 -0.37 -3.12
C LEU A 183 -9.21 -0.30 -1.87
N VAL A 184 -9.32 -1.28 -0.97
CA VAL A 184 -8.38 -1.44 0.15
C VAL A 184 -6.95 -1.67 -0.37
N LEU A 185 -6.77 -2.52 -1.38
CA LEU A 185 -5.44 -2.72 -2.00
C LEU A 185 -4.91 -1.45 -2.66
N ALA A 186 -5.78 -0.65 -3.30
CA ALA A 186 -5.40 0.67 -3.82
C ALA A 186 -4.96 1.63 -2.70
N PHE A 187 -5.61 1.58 -1.54
CA PHE A 187 -5.18 2.35 -0.38
C PHE A 187 -3.83 1.88 0.16
N VAL A 188 -3.60 0.56 0.26
CA VAL A 188 -2.31 -0.01 0.68
C VAL A 188 -1.19 0.39 -0.26
N GLU A 189 -1.39 0.31 -1.58
CA GLU A 189 -0.40 0.74 -2.58
C GLU A 189 -0.05 2.22 -2.41
N ARG A 190 -1.08 3.08 -2.30
CA ARG A 190 -0.89 4.51 -2.13
C ARG A 190 -0.22 4.87 -0.82
N PHE A 191 -0.60 4.19 0.25
CA PHE A 191 -0.01 4.38 1.56
C PHE A 191 1.45 3.94 1.56
N ASN A 192 1.76 2.78 0.99
CA ASN A 192 3.13 2.28 0.83
C ASN A 192 4.02 3.23 0.01
N ASP A 193 3.47 3.87 -1.03
CA ASP A 193 4.17 4.88 -1.83
C ASP A 193 4.46 6.16 -1.04
N THR A 194 3.52 6.59 -0.17
CA THR A 194 3.60 7.89 0.52
C THR A 194 4.21 7.81 1.93
N SER A 195 4.13 6.66 2.60
CA SER A 195 4.48 6.49 4.02
C SER A 195 5.97 6.29 4.29
N ASP A 196 6.82 6.94 3.48
CA ASP A 196 8.27 6.98 3.62
C ASP A 196 8.99 5.63 3.44
N GLY A 197 8.74 4.98 2.29
CA GLY A 197 9.65 4.05 1.60
C GLY A 197 9.98 2.74 2.30
N ASP A 198 9.83 1.61 1.62
CA ASP A 198 10.54 0.39 2.02
C ASP A 198 12.03 0.60 1.69
N PRO A 199 12.98 0.53 2.64
CA PRO A 199 14.41 0.76 2.36
C PRO A 199 14.96 -0.19 1.29
N ARG A 200 14.30 -1.33 1.03
CA ARG A 200 14.63 -2.22 -0.09
C ARG A 200 14.36 -1.57 -1.45
N GLN A 201 13.40 -0.66 -1.57
CA GLN A 201 13.21 0.17 -2.76
C GLN A 201 14.46 0.98 -3.07
N SER A 202 15.02 1.67 -2.06
CA SER A 202 16.26 2.44 -2.20
C SER A 202 17.46 1.56 -2.58
N LEU A 203 17.59 0.38 -1.97
CA LEU A 203 18.64 -0.58 -2.31
C LEU A 203 18.52 -1.12 -3.75
N ILE A 204 17.30 -1.45 -4.19
CA ILE A 204 17.05 -1.89 -5.57
C ILE A 204 17.38 -0.77 -6.54
N THR A 205 16.95 0.46 -6.25
CA THR A 205 17.25 1.65 -7.06
C THR A 205 18.75 1.90 -7.18
N LEU A 206 19.51 1.79 -6.07
CA LEU A 206 20.97 1.93 -6.06
C LEU A 206 21.69 0.81 -6.83
N ALA A 207 21.18 -0.44 -6.74
CA ALA A 207 21.72 -1.57 -7.47
C ALA A 207 21.35 -1.57 -8.97
N THR A 208 20.32 -0.83 -9.37
CA THR A 208 19.95 -0.62 -10.77
C THR A 208 20.80 0.46 -11.43
N ASN A 209 21.61 0.03 -12.41
CA ASN A 209 22.47 0.87 -13.24
C ASN A 209 21.75 2.16 -13.76
N PRO A 210 22.23 3.38 -13.41
CA PRO A 210 21.57 4.66 -13.72
C PRO A 210 21.48 4.99 -15.22
N PHE A 211 22.10 4.21 -16.09
CA PHE A 211 22.16 4.45 -17.53
C PHE A 211 21.11 3.68 -18.37
N ARG A 212 20.20 2.90 -17.75
CA ARG A 212 19.21 2.14 -18.52
C ARG A 212 18.03 3.03 -18.94
N ASN A 213 18.18 3.67 -20.10
CA ASN A 213 17.23 4.47 -20.88
C ASN A 213 15.80 3.88 -21.11
N ARG A 214 15.43 2.73 -20.52
CA ARG A 214 14.13 2.07 -20.72
C ARG A 214 12.95 2.86 -20.13
N ASN A 215 13.17 3.66 -19.10
CA ASN A 215 12.10 4.40 -18.43
C ASN A 215 11.83 5.79 -19.03
N LYS A 216 12.57 6.27 -20.03
CA LYS A 216 12.36 7.62 -20.58
C LYS A 216 10.97 7.80 -21.19
N ALA A 217 10.45 6.77 -21.87
CA ALA A 217 9.10 6.76 -22.41
C ALA A 217 8.03 6.72 -21.30
N GLU A 218 8.26 5.93 -20.25
CA GLU A 218 7.36 5.86 -19.09
C GLU A 218 7.40 7.16 -18.28
N ASN A 219 8.56 7.79 -18.10
CA ASN A 219 8.70 9.09 -17.45
C ASN A 219 7.94 10.18 -18.20
N ARG A 220 7.98 10.18 -19.54
CA ARG A 220 7.16 11.07 -20.37
C ARG A 220 5.67 10.81 -20.16
N ARG A 221 5.24 9.55 -20.18
CA ARG A 221 3.83 9.18 -19.90
C ARG A 221 3.39 9.58 -18.50
N MET A 222 4.25 9.40 -17.49
CA MET A 222 3.98 9.85 -16.12
C MET A 222 3.82 11.36 -16.05
N GLN A 223 4.66 12.13 -16.75
CA GLN A 223 4.51 13.59 -16.85
C GLN A 223 3.21 13.99 -17.55
N GLU A 224 2.84 13.32 -18.64
CA GLU A 224 1.60 13.57 -19.38
C GLU A 224 0.35 13.23 -18.54
N GLU A 225 0.33 12.07 -17.88
CA GLU A 225 -0.78 11.70 -16.99
C GLU A 225 -0.86 12.61 -15.76
N LYS A 226 0.29 13.03 -15.20
CA LYS A 226 0.32 14.02 -14.12
C LYS A 226 -0.29 15.35 -14.56
N ARG A 227 0.08 15.86 -15.74
CA ARG A 227 -0.50 17.09 -16.32
C ARG A 227 -2.01 16.97 -16.53
N ARG A 228 -2.47 15.85 -17.13
CA ARG A 228 -3.91 15.56 -17.30
C ARG A 228 -4.66 15.54 -15.97
N ARG A 229 -4.06 14.99 -14.91
CA ARG A 229 -4.67 14.95 -13.56
C ARG A 229 -4.70 16.33 -12.89
N GLU A 230 -3.73 17.19 -13.21
CA GLU A 230 -3.58 18.53 -12.62
C GLU A 230 -4.29 19.62 -13.43
N GLY A 231 -4.87 19.28 -14.58
CA GLY A 231 -5.64 20.22 -15.41
C GLY A 231 -4.80 21.23 -16.17
N LEU A 232 -3.53 20.90 -16.46
CA LEU A 232 -2.57 21.71 -17.23
C LEU A 232 -2.42 21.19 -18.67
#